data_AF-A0A7J8FXB9-F1
#
_entry.id   AF-A0A7J8FXB9-F1
#
_cell.length_a   1.000
_cell.length_b   1.000
_cell.length_c   1.000
_cell.angle_alpha   90.00
_cell.angle_beta   90.00
_cell.angle_gamma   90.00
#
_symmetry.space_group_name_H-M   'P 1'
#
loop_
_entity.id
_entity.type
_entity.pdbx_description
1 polymer ?
#
loop_
_entity_poly.entity_id
_entity_poly.type
_entity_poly.pdbx_seq_one_letter_code
_entity_poly.pdbx_strand_id
1 'polypeptide(L)'
;MEMITFSKLFCKGPVSSATFLESCGVADLITTCYGGRNRKVAEAFVHSGKSIEQLEKEMLNGQKLQGPQTARELHSILQQKGMVDKFPLFTAVYRVCYENQPVGEFIHCLQNHPEHM
;
A
#
# COMPACT_ATOMS: atom_id res chain seq x y z
N MET A 1 9.80 -8.54 1.54
CA MET A 1 8.72 -7.65 2.05
C MET A 1 9.03 -6.22 1.61
N GLU A 2 8.17 -5.62 0.78
CA GLU A 2 8.44 -4.31 0.15
C GLU A 2 8.77 -3.18 1.13
N MET A 3 8.15 -3.14 2.32
CA MET A 3 8.46 -2.16 3.36
C MET A 3 9.94 -2.17 3.78
N ILE A 4 10.52 -3.37 3.99
CA ILE A 4 11.93 -3.52 4.39
C ILE A 4 12.84 -3.03 3.26
N THR A 5 12.54 -3.45 2.03
CA THR A 5 13.31 -3.08 0.83
C THR A 5 13.27 -1.57 0.62
N PHE A 6 12.10 -0.94 0.75
CA PHE A 6 11.92 0.50 0.63
C PHE A 6 12.75 1.24 1.69
N SER A 7 12.61 0.88 2.97
CA SER A 7 13.34 1.55 4.04
C SER A 7 14.86 1.43 3.87
N LYS A 8 15.38 0.26 3.49
CA LYS A 8 16.82 0.07 3.23
C LYS A 8 17.36 0.97 2.11
N LEU A 9 16.54 1.31 1.13
CA LEU A 9 16.94 2.14 -0.01
C LEU A 9 16.80 3.65 0.26
N PHE A 10 15.79 4.05 1.05
CA PHE A 10 15.37 5.45 1.15
C PHE A 10 15.59 6.09 2.53
N CYS A 11 15.70 5.31 3.61
CA CYS A 11 15.98 5.86 4.93
C CYS A 11 17.47 6.20 5.09
N LYS A 12 17.75 7.28 5.82
CA LYS A 12 19.13 7.64 6.19
C LYS A 12 19.60 6.76 7.34
N GLY A 13 20.84 6.28 7.25
CA GLY A 13 21.48 5.47 8.29
C GLY A 13 21.16 3.98 8.21
N PRO A 14 21.65 3.18 9.17
CA PRO A 14 21.48 1.73 9.15
C PRO A 14 20.00 1.33 9.33
N VAL A 15 19.51 0.46 8.44
CA VAL A 15 18.16 -0.12 8.53
C VAL A 15 18.28 -1.63 8.76
N SER A 16 17.83 -2.09 9.93
CA SER A 16 17.82 -3.50 10.29
C SER A 16 16.49 -4.15 9.95
N SER A 17 16.52 -5.35 9.36
CA SER A 17 15.31 -6.15 9.17
C SER A 17 14.67 -6.55 10.51
N ALA A 18 15.46 -6.68 11.59
CA ALA A 18 14.94 -7.05 12.91
C ALA A 18 13.98 -5.99 13.47
N THR A 19 14.16 -4.72 13.12
CA THR A 19 13.24 -3.63 13.52
C THR A 19 11.82 -3.87 13.01
N PHE A 20 11.63 -4.56 11.89
CA PHE A 20 10.31 -4.89 11.36
C PHE A 20 9.64 -6.06 12.09
N LEU A 21 10.37 -6.77 12.94
CA LEU A 21 9.81 -7.79 13.85
C LEU A 21 9.33 -7.17 15.17
N GLU A 22 9.68 -5.91 15.44
CA GLU A 22 9.14 -5.16 16.57
C GLU A 22 7.66 -4.79 16.34
N SER A 23 7.01 -4.31 17.39
CA SER A 23 5.57 -3.98 17.37
C SER A 23 5.19 -2.99 16.26
N CYS A 24 6.06 -2.02 15.97
CA CYS A 24 5.85 -1.03 14.91
C CYS A 24 5.92 -1.60 13.47
N GLY A 25 6.40 -2.84 13.31
CA GLY A 25 6.43 -3.53 12.04
C GLY A 25 5.32 -4.57 11.95
N VAL A 26 5.65 -5.82 12.28
CA VAL A 26 4.78 -6.98 12.02
C VAL A 26 3.45 -6.92 12.79
N ALA A 27 3.45 -6.50 14.06
CA ALA A 27 2.23 -6.47 14.86
C ALA A 27 1.26 -5.37 14.38
N ASP A 28 1.77 -4.16 14.14
CA ASP A 28 0.97 -3.06 13.59
C ASP A 28 0.43 -3.37 12.19
N LEU A 29 1.25 -4.00 11.34
CA LEU A 29 0.84 -4.44 10.02
C LEU A 29 -0.30 -5.46 10.10
N ILE A 30 -0.17 -6.49 10.94
CA ILE A 30 -1.22 -7.51 11.13
C ILE A 30 -2.53 -6.85 11.58
N THR A 31 -2.53 -6.10 12.68
CA THR A 31 -3.78 -5.51 13.20
C THR A 31 -4.40 -4.53 12.21
N THR A 32 -3.58 -3.76 11.48
CA THR A 32 -4.07 -2.84 10.44
C THR A 32 -4.70 -3.59 9.27
N CYS A 33 -4.09 -4.69 8.82
CA CYS A 33 -4.61 -5.52 7.73
C CYS A 33 -5.87 -6.30 8.11
N TYR A 34 -6.12 -6.59 9.39
CA TYR A 34 -7.33 -7.28 9.84
C TYR A 34 -8.47 -6.33 10.25
N GLY A 35 -8.16 -5.20 10.89
CA GLY A 35 -9.16 -4.33 11.54
C GLY A 35 -9.13 -2.86 11.14
N GLY A 36 -8.12 -2.41 10.39
CA GLY A 36 -7.87 -1.00 10.11
C GLY A 36 -8.90 -0.33 9.20
N ARG A 37 -8.99 1.02 9.30
CA ARG A 37 -9.86 1.85 8.44
C ARG A 37 -9.49 1.71 6.96
N ASN A 38 -8.18 1.61 6.65
CA ASN A 38 -7.70 1.35 5.28
C ASN A 38 -8.30 0.05 4.72
N ARG A 39 -8.28 -1.04 5.50
CA ARG A 39 -8.84 -2.33 5.09
C ARG A 39 -10.34 -2.23 4.82
N LYS A 40 -11.10 -1.68 5.78
CA LYS A 40 -12.57 -1.55 5.68
C LYS A 40 -13.00 -0.74 4.46
N VAL A 41 -12.35 0.39 4.20
CA VAL A 41 -12.71 1.23 3.06
C VAL A 41 -12.19 0.65 1.74
N ALA A 42 -11.02 0.01 1.71
CA ALA A 42 -10.54 -0.68 0.52
C ALA A 42 -11.50 -1.80 0.09
N GLU A 43 -12.02 -2.58 1.05
CA GLU A 43 -13.06 -3.60 0.81
C GLU A 43 -14.33 -2.96 0.22
N ALA A 44 -14.84 -1.89 0.81
CA ALA A 44 -16.01 -1.20 0.29
C ALA A 44 -15.76 -0.57 -1.10
N PHE A 45 -14.55 -0.05 -1.35
CA PHE A 45 -14.13 0.53 -2.63
C PHE A 45 -14.22 -0.49 -3.75
N VAL A 46 -13.65 -1.69 -3.54
CA VAL A 46 -13.60 -2.72 -4.58
C VAL A 46 -14.97 -3.36 -4.84
N HIS A 47 -15.87 -3.41 -3.85
CA HIS A 47 -17.20 -3.99 -4.00
C HIS A 47 -18.24 -3.00 -4.56
N SER A 48 -18.14 -1.72 -4.23
CA SER A 48 -19.18 -0.74 -4.57
C SER A 48 -18.86 0.10 -5.81
N GLY A 49 -17.59 0.20 -6.21
CA GLY A 49 -17.14 1.11 -7.26
C GLY A 49 -17.26 2.60 -6.89
N LYS A 50 -17.64 2.92 -5.65
CA LYS A 50 -17.66 4.30 -5.14
C LYS A 50 -16.24 4.84 -5.05
N SER A 51 -16.10 6.16 -5.18
CA SER A 51 -14.81 6.81 -4.95
C SER A 51 -14.37 6.70 -3.49
N ILE A 52 -13.05 6.71 -3.26
CA ILE A 52 -12.48 6.72 -1.91
C ILE A 52 -13.00 7.93 -1.11
N GLU A 53 -13.12 9.10 -1.73
CA GLU A 53 -13.64 10.31 -1.06
C GLU A 53 -15.09 10.13 -0.58
N GLN A 54 -15.92 9.47 -1.38
CA GLN A 54 -17.29 9.16 -0.99
C GLN A 54 -17.31 8.21 0.21
N LEU A 55 -16.50 7.16 0.19
CA LEU A 55 -16.42 6.18 1.28
C LEU A 55 -15.82 6.77 2.56
N GLU A 56 -14.89 7.71 2.47
CA GLU A 56 -14.39 8.47 3.63
C GLU A 56 -15.51 9.26 4.33
N LYS A 57 -16.40 9.89 3.55
CA LYS A 57 -17.56 10.63 4.10
C LYS A 57 -18.55 9.67 4.75
N GLU A 58 -18.87 8.56 4.09
CA GLU A 58 -19.88 7.60 4.53
C GLU A 58 -19.42 6.74 5.73
N MET A 59 -18.17 6.28 5.72
CA MET A 59 -17.70 5.27 6.67
C MET A 59 -16.81 5.82 7.78
N LEU A 60 -16.16 6.97 7.53
CA LEU A 60 -15.16 7.54 8.44
C LEU A 60 -15.55 8.92 8.97
N ASN A 61 -16.82 9.33 8.81
CA ASN A 61 -17.32 10.66 9.21
C ASN A 61 -16.43 11.80 8.70
N GLY A 62 -15.92 11.68 7.47
CA GLY A 62 -15.07 12.68 6.83
C GLY A 62 -13.57 12.59 7.17
N GLN A 63 -13.14 11.65 8.01
CA GLN A 63 -11.70 11.42 8.24
C GLN A 63 -11.03 10.87 6.98
N LYS A 64 -9.83 11.38 6.68
CA LYS A 64 -9.06 11.00 5.49
C LYS A 64 -8.26 9.71 5.69
N LEU A 65 -8.24 8.87 4.67
CA LEU A 65 -7.41 7.68 4.61
C LEU A 65 -5.99 8.02 4.22
N GLN A 66 -5.05 7.47 4.99
CA GLN A 66 -3.62 7.65 4.72
C GLN A 66 -3.11 6.65 3.67
N GLY A 67 -3.67 5.44 3.58
CA GLY A 67 -3.15 4.38 2.69
C GLY A 67 -3.04 4.80 1.22
N PRO A 68 -4.13 5.23 0.56
CA PRO A 68 -4.09 5.69 -0.83
C PRO A 68 -3.16 6.89 -1.02
N GLN A 69 -3.20 7.87 -0.12
CA GLN A 69 -2.33 9.05 -0.19
C GLN A 69 -0.86 8.67 -0.12
N THR A 70 -0.49 7.80 0.82
CA THR A 70 0.87 7.26 0.93
C THR A 70 1.27 6.48 -0.33
N ALA A 71 0.38 5.68 -0.92
CA ALA A 71 0.67 4.96 -2.16
C ALA A 71 1.00 5.91 -3.33
N ARG A 72 0.30 7.05 -3.41
CA ARG A 72 0.61 8.10 -4.40
C ARG A 72 2.00 8.71 -4.19
N GLU A 73 2.36 9.03 -2.95
CA GLU A 73 3.69 9.57 -2.63
C GLU A 73 4.80 8.53 -2.91
N LEU A 74 4.58 7.27 -2.53
CA LEU A 74 5.50 6.17 -2.83
C LEU A 74 5.69 6.02 -4.35
N HIS A 75 4.61 6.04 -5.13
CA HIS A 75 4.69 5.94 -6.58
C HIS A 75 5.52 7.08 -7.18
N SER A 76 5.31 8.32 -6.72
CA SER A 76 6.11 9.48 -7.16
C SER A 76 7.60 9.31 -6.86
N ILE A 77 7.95 8.87 -5.65
CA ILE A 77 9.35 8.61 -5.25
C ILE A 77 9.97 7.52 -6.15
N LEU A 78 9.25 6.42 -6.36
CA LEU A 78 9.73 5.29 -7.16
C LEU A 78 9.87 5.64 -8.64
N GLN A 79 8.95 6.44 -9.19
CA GLN A 79 9.01 6.91 -10.57
C GLN A 79 10.24 7.80 -10.79
N GLN A 80 10.49 8.76 -9.89
CA GLN A 80 11.68 9.62 -9.94
C GLN A 80 13.00 8.84 -9.87
N LYS A 81 12.98 7.63 -9.31
CA LYS A 81 14.15 6.77 -9.14
C LYS A 81 14.24 5.65 -10.18
N GLY A 82 13.26 5.51 -11.07
CA GLY A 82 13.19 4.41 -12.02
C GLY A 82 13.09 3.04 -11.34
N MET A 83 12.38 2.94 -10.21
CA MET A 83 12.28 1.74 -9.38
C MET A 83 10.86 1.19 -9.23
N VAL A 84 9.89 1.71 -9.99
CA VAL A 84 8.47 1.30 -9.91
C VAL A 84 8.32 -0.23 -9.99
N ASP A 85 9.03 -0.87 -10.91
CA ASP A 85 8.94 -2.32 -11.14
C ASP A 85 9.51 -3.18 -9.99
N LYS A 86 10.26 -2.57 -9.06
CA LYS A 86 10.78 -3.26 -7.88
C LYS A 86 9.78 -3.31 -6.72
N PHE A 87 8.67 -2.58 -6.83
CA PHE A 87 7.62 -2.49 -5.81
C PHE A 87 6.23 -2.69 -6.44
N PRO A 88 5.98 -3.89 -7.01
CA PRO A 88 4.72 -4.18 -7.68
C PRO A 88 3.50 -4.03 -6.77
N LEU A 89 3.59 -4.36 -5.48
CA LEU A 89 2.47 -4.27 -4.54
C LEU A 89 2.13 -2.81 -4.21
N PHE A 90 3.12 -1.98 -3.86
CA PHE A 90 2.90 -0.54 -3.67
C PHE A 90 2.33 0.11 -4.93
N THR A 91 2.85 -0.26 -6.09
CA THR A 91 2.40 0.27 -7.38
C THR A 91 0.98 -0.18 -7.71
N ALA A 92 0.62 -1.45 -7.47
CA ALA A 92 -0.72 -1.95 -7.72
C ALA A 92 -1.78 -1.23 -6.86
N VAL A 93 -1.50 -0.96 -5.59
CA VAL A 93 -2.39 -0.16 -4.73
C VAL A 93 -2.60 1.24 -5.31
N TYR A 94 -1.53 1.91 -5.74
CA TYR A 94 -1.62 3.22 -6.39
C TYR A 94 -2.51 3.17 -7.64
N ARG A 95 -2.24 2.24 -8.55
CA ARG A 95 -2.94 2.13 -9.84
C ARG A 95 -4.43 1.79 -9.68
N VAL A 96 -4.77 0.92 -8.73
CA VAL A 96 -6.17 0.61 -8.41
C VAL A 96 -6.89 1.84 -7.85
N CYS A 97 -6.23 2.63 -6.98
CA CYS A 97 -6.84 3.80 -6.38
C CYS A 97 -6.93 5.03 -7.30
N TYR A 98 -6.01 5.19 -8.26
CA TYR A 98 -5.84 6.44 -9.02
C TYR A 98 -5.82 6.30 -10.54
N GLU A 99 -5.55 5.11 -11.09
CA GLU A 99 -5.44 4.87 -12.55
C GLU A 99 -6.56 3.96 -13.08
N ASN A 100 -7.57 3.65 -12.26
CA ASN A 100 -8.67 2.74 -12.61
C ASN A 100 -8.21 1.34 -13.04
N GLN A 101 -7.06 0.86 -12.54
CA GLN A 101 -6.67 -0.53 -12.77
C GLN A 101 -7.74 -1.46 -12.18
N PRO A 102 -8.25 -2.45 -12.95
CA PRO A 102 -9.22 -3.41 -12.42
C PRO A 102 -8.67 -4.16 -11.22
N VAL A 103 -9.43 -4.21 -10.13
CA VAL A 103 -9.01 -4.90 -8.89
C VAL A 103 -8.75 -6.39 -9.11
N GLY A 104 -9.40 -7.03 -10.09
CA GLY A 104 -9.17 -8.43 -10.45
C GLY A 104 -7.73 -8.74 -10.84
N GLU A 105 -7.00 -7.73 -11.34
CA GLU A 105 -5.59 -7.85 -11.72
C GLU A 105 -4.64 -7.74 -10.52
N PHE A 106 -5.13 -7.38 -9.33
CA PHE A 106 -4.28 -7.14 -8.16
C PHE A 106 -3.46 -8.37 -7.76
N ILE A 107 -4.03 -9.57 -7.85
CA ILE A 107 -3.31 -10.81 -7.53
C ILE A 107 -2.17 -11.09 -8.51
N HIS A 108 -2.26 -10.61 -9.75
CA HIS A 108 -1.22 -10.82 -10.74
C HIS A 108 0.11 -10.14 -10.38
N CYS A 109 0.05 -9.00 -9.66
CA CYS A 109 1.26 -8.35 -9.17
C CYS A 109 2.01 -9.20 -8.12
N LEU A 110 1.30 -10.08 -7.41
CA LEU A 110 1.87 -11.01 -6.42
C LEU A 110 2.45 -12.26 -7.09
N GLN A 111 1.82 -12.74 -8.17
CA GLN A 111 2.27 -13.92 -8.91
C GLN A 111 3.67 -13.74 -9.53
N ASN A 112 4.02 -12.50 -9.88
CA ASN A 112 5.29 -12.16 -10.52
C ASN A 112 6.19 -11.32 -9.59
N HIS A 113 6.03 -11.45 -8.28
CA HIS A 113 6.72 -10.58 -7.31
C HIS A 113 8.24 -10.84 -7.30
N PRO A 114 9.11 -9.80 -7.29
CA PRO A 114 10.58 -9.93 -7.26
C PRO A 114 11.20 -10.70 -6.09
N GLU A 115 10.42 -11.12 -5.11
CA GLU A 115 10.91 -11.93 -3.97
C GLU A 115 10.90 -13.44 -4.32
N HIS A 116 10.31 -13.80 -5.46
CA HIS A 116 10.21 -15.18 -5.96
C HIS A 116 11.08 -15.44 -7.19
N MET A 117 11.78 -14.42 -7.69
CA MET A 117 12.77 -14.51 -8.76
C MET A 117 14.17 -14.73 -8.18
#